data_AF-A0A834L2V7-F1
#
_entry.id   AF-A0A834L2V7-F1
#
_cell.length_a   1.000
_cell.length_b   1.000
_cell.length_c   1.000
_cell.angle_alpha   90.00
_cell.angle_beta   90.00
_cell.angle_gamma   90.00
#
_symmetry.space_group_name_H-M   'P 1'
#
loop_
_entity.id
_entity.type
_entity.pdbx_description
1 polymer ?
#
loop_
_entity_poly.entity_id
_entity_poly.type
_entity_poly.pdbx_seq_one_letter_code
_entity_poly.pdbx_strand_id
1 'polypeptide(L)'
;MDLMVLILHRVDQQSSETPSGPSVQQHQTQLDSIFLLLEDNIVTFVKKELKKIQKLLSQREDEEEDEDEEQRSSRESLMKITENFLRRMKQEELADRLQSSKRISLKVSAADK
;
A
#
# COMPACT_ATOMS: atom_id res chain seq x y z
N MET A 1 -11.03 9.27 -14.49
CA MET A 1 -11.77 8.02 -14.81
C MET A 1 -11.33 7.01 -13.78
N ASP A 2 -12.12 6.95 -12.71
CA ASP A 2 -11.69 6.56 -11.38
C ASP A 2 -11.89 5.08 -11.09
N LEU A 3 -10.97 4.50 -10.32
CA LEU A 3 -11.04 3.13 -9.79
C LEU A 3 -12.34 2.87 -8.99
N MET A 4 -12.98 3.95 -8.52
CA MET A 4 -14.30 3.97 -7.88
C MET A 4 -15.43 3.41 -8.77
N VAL A 5 -15.34 3.54 -10.09
CA VAL A 5 -16.38 3.03 -11.02
C VAL A 5 -16.25 1.51 -11.22
N LEU A 6 -15.03 0.97 -11.14
CA LEU A 6 -14.77 -0.46 -11.29
C LEU A 6 -15.32 -1.28 -10.10
N ILE A 7 -15.42 -0.66 -8.92
CA ILE A 7 -15.98 -1.29 -7.73
C ILE A 7 -17.51 -1.29 -7.78
N LEU A 8 -18.14 -0.18 -8.19
CA LEU A 8 -19.60 -0.11 -8.33
C LEU A 8 -20.15 -1.12 -9.35
N HIS A 9 -19.45 -1.32 -10.47
CA HIS A 9 -19.91 -2.23 -11.53
C HIS A 9 -19.83 -3.73 -11.14
N ARG A 10 -19.09 -4.08 -10.08
CA ARG A 10 -19.00 -5.47 -9.60
C ARG A 10 -20.07 -5.83 -8.57
N VAL A 11 -20.76 -4.84 -8.01
CA VAL A 11 -21.80 -5.03 -6.98
C VAL A 11 -23.17 -5.36 -7.59
N ASP A 12 -23.43 -4.96 -8.84
CA ASP A 12 -24.74 -5.19 -9.49
C ASP A 12 -24.95 -6.63 -10.03
N GLN A 13 -23.92 -7.48 -10.08
CA GLN A 13 -23.99 -8.78 -10.80
C GLN A 13 -23.96 -10.03 -9.91
N GLN A 14 -24.18 -9.92 -8.60
CA GLN A 14 -24.27 -11.10 -7.70
C GLN A 14 -25.67 -11.37 -7.12
N SER A 15 -26.73 -10.75 -7.65
CA SER A 15 -28.11 -11.17 -7.32
C SER A 15 -28.46 -12.48 -8.02
N SER A 16 -28.04 -13.60 -7.44
CA SER A 16 -28.73 -14.89 -7.60
C SER A 16 -29.25 -15.32 -6.23
N GLU A 17 -30.54 -15.10 -6.01
CA GLU A 17 -31.27 -15.44 -4.78
C GLU A 17 -31.15 -16.93 -4.46
N THR A 18 -30.42 -17.25 -3.39
CA THR A 18 -30.60 -18.49 -2.62
C THR A 18 -30.95 -18.05 -1.20
N PRO A 19 -32.08 -18.50 -0.60
CA PRO A 19 -32.48 -18.06 0.73
C PRO A 19 -31.49 -18.67 1.73
N SER A 20 -30.44 -17.91 2.01
CA SER A 20 -29.35 -18.31 2.87
C SER A 20 -29.78 -18.07 4.31
N GLY A 21 -29.63 -19.08 5.17
CA GLY A 21 -30.11 -19.02 6.56
C GLY A 21 -29.47 -17.88 7.37
N PRO A 22 -30.05 -17.51 8.52
CA PRO A 22 -29.61 -16.38 9.35
C PRO A 22 -28.11 -16.38 9.70
N SER A 23 -27.51 -17.58 9.82
CA SER A 23 -26.09 -17.75 10.10
C SER A 23 -25.19 -17.32 8.94
N VAL A 24 -25.57 -17.64 7.68
CA VAL A 24 -24.78 -17.30 6.49
C VAL A 24 -24.74 -15.78 6.30
N GLN A 25 -25.88 -15.11 6.54
CA GLN A 25 -25.97 -13.66 6.42
C GLN A 25 -25.13 -12.93 7.49
N GLN A 26 -25.08 -13.46 8.71
CA GLN A 26 -24.22 -12.94 9.79
C GLN A 26 -22.73 -13.08 9.45
N HIS A 27 -22.30 -14.24 8.94
CA HIS A 27 -20.91 -14.45 8.53
C HIS A 27 -20.49 -13.54 7.37
N GLN A 28 -21.38 -13.31 6.40
CA GLN A 28 -21.11 -12.38 5.31
C GLN A 28 -20.93 -10.94 5.84
N THR A 29 -21.83 -10.49 6.72
CA THR A 29 -21.75 -9.15 7.33
C THR A 29 -20.45 -8.97 8.13
N GLN A 30 -19.98 -10.02 8.81
CA GLN A 30 -18.70 -10.00 9.52
C GLN A 30 -17.51 -9.88 8.57
N LEU A 31 -17.50 -10.63 7.47
CA LEU A 31 -16.44 -10.51 6.45
C LEU A 31 -16.42 -9.11 5.82
N ASP A 32 -17.58 -8.56 5.47
CA ASP A 32 -17.68 -7.22 4.89
C ASP A 32 -17.14 -6.16 5.86
N SER A 33 -17.47 -6.29 7.15
CA SER A 33 -16.98 -5.39 8.20
C SER A 33 -15.47 -5.47 8.38
N ILE A 34 -14.89 -6.68 8.32
CA ILE A 34 -13.44 -6.89 8.41
C ILE A 34 -12.74 -6.25 7.20
N PHE A 35 -13.25 -6.47 5.99
CA PHE A 35 -12.64 -5.92 4.78
C PHE A 35 -12.76 -4.39 4.71
N LEU A 36 -13.87 -3.82 5.19
CA LEU A 36 -14.02 -2.37 5.30
C LEU A 36 -12.96 -1.76 6.23
N LEU A 37 -12.73 -2.37 7.40
CA LEU A 37 -11.70 -1.93 8.33
C LEU A 37 -10.29 -2.15 7.76
N LEU A 38 -10.08 -3.26 7.06
CA LEU A 38 -8.80 -3.57 6.43
C LEU A 38 -8.47 -2.56 5.32
N GLU A 39 -9.44 -2.19 4.50
CA GLU A 39 -9.27 -1.18 3.46
C GLU A 39 -8.85 0.17 4.06
N ASP A 40 -9.54 0.64 5.11
CA ASP A 40 -9.20 1.92 5.76
C ASP A 40 -7.79 1.90 6.38
N ASN A 41 -7.41 0.78 7.02
CA ASN A 41 -6.07 0.59 7.57
C ASN A 41 -4.99 0.58 6.48
N ILE A 42 -5.20 -0.16 5.38
CA ILE A 42 -4.26 -0.22 4.26
C ILE A 42 -4.14 1.15 3.59
N VAL A 43 -5.26 1.83 3.33
CA VAL A 43 -5.26 3.17 2.71
C VAL A 43 -4.51 4.17 3.58
N THR A 44 -4.71 4.12 4.89
CA THR A 44 -4.00 4.97 5.85
C THR A 44 -2.51 4.68 5.86
N PHE A 45 -2.13 3.40 5.92
CA PHE A 45 -0.73 2.97 5.85
C PHE A 45 -0.06 3.42 4.55
N VAL A 46 -0.67 3.14 3.40
CA VAL A 46 -0.14 3.52 2.08
C VAL A 46 0.02 5.03 1.97
N LYS A 47 -0.94 5.82 2.46
CA LYS A 47 -0.83 7.29 2.48
C LYS A 47 0.33 7.77 3.36
N LYS A 48 0.53 7.16 4.53
CA LYS A 48 1.64 7.51 5.44
C LYS A 48 2.99 7.22 4.78
N GLU A 49 3.14 6.03 4.23
CA GLU A 49 4.40 5.58 3.63
C GLU A 49 4.72 6.29 2.31
N LEU A 50 3.72 6.62 1.47
CA LEU A 50 3.95 7.44 0.28
C LEU A 50 4.45 8.85 0.62
N LYS A 51 4.00 9.45 1.73
CA LYS A 51 4.55 10.73 2.22
C LYS A 51 6.02 10.59 2.62
N LYS A 52 6.41 9.49 3.28
CA LYS A 52 7.81 9.20 3.60
C LYS A 52 8.66 9.04 2.35
N ILE A 53 8.17 8.28 1.36
CA ILE A 53 8.84 8.14 0.06
C ILE A 53 9.01 9.48 -0.64
N GLN A 54 7.97 10.32 -0.66
CA GLN A 54 8.04 11.66 -1.25
C GLN A 54 9.10 12.54 -0.58
N LYS A 55 9.17 12.52 0.76
CA LYS A 55 10.20 13.24 1.53
C LYS A 55 11.60 12.76 1.19
N LEU A 56 11.81 11.44 1.20
CA LEU A 56 13.07 10.79 0.83
C LEU A 56 13.52 11.17 -0.59
N LEU A 57 12.58 11.24 -1.55
CA LEU A 57 12.88 11.69 -2.91
C LEU A 57 13.23 13.19 -2.96
N SER A 58 12.69 13.99 -2.05
CA SER A 58 12.87 15.45 -2.02
C SER A 58 14.18 15.91 -1.37
N GLN A 59 15.09 14.99 -1.00
CA GLN A 59 16.38 15.29 -0.35
C GLN A 59 16.27 16.12 0.94
N ARG A 60 15.12 16.07 1.62
CA ARG A 60 15.03 16.57 2.98
C ARG A 60 15.46 15.44 3.88
N GLU A 61 16.65 15.57 4.47
CA GLU A 61 17.10 14.69 5.55
C GLU A 61 16.09 14.78 6.68
N ASP A 62 15.22 13.79 6.77
CA ASP A 62 14.45 13.52 7.97
C ASP A 62 15.11 12.30 8.62
N GLU A 63 15.33 12.41 9.93
CA GLU A 63 15.73 11.32 10.80
C GLU A 63 14.84 10.09 10.52
N GLU A 64 15.45 8.93 10.26
CA GLU A 64 14.70 7.68 10.16
C GLU A 64 13.99 7.49 11.50
N GLU A 65 12.65 7.58 11.50
CA GLU A 65 11.85 7.15 12.65
C GLU A 65 12.23 5.70 12.98
N ASP A 66 12.47 5.37 14.25
CA ASP A 66 12.71 4.00 14.71
C ASP A 66 11.50 3.13 14.28
N GLU A 67 11.66 2.43 13.16
CA GLU A 67 10.68 1.52 12.59
C GLU A 67 11.03 0.09 13.00
N ASP A 68 10.04 -0.63 13.54
CA ASP A 68 10.17 -2.07 13.77
C ASP A 68 10.41 -2.83 12.45
N GLU A 69 11.07 -3.99 12.51
CA GLU A 69 11.48 -4.75 11.32
C GLU A 69 10.32 -5.10 10.38
N GLU A 70 9.15 -5.42 10.92
CA GLU A 70 7.95 -5.72 10.14
C GLU A 70 7.48 -4.49 9.34
N GLN A 71 7.49 -3.32 9.99
CA GLN A 71 7.13 -2.05 9.34
C GLN A 71 8.15 -1.69 8.25
N ARG A 72 9.45 -1.92 8.51
CA ARG A 72 10.52 -1.72 7.53
C ARG A 72 10.34 -2.61 6.30
N SER A 73 9.99 -3.89 6.49
CA SER A 73 9.75 -4.82 5.38
C SER A 73 8.52 -4.44 4.54
N SER A 74 7.47 -3.93 5.20
CA SER A 74 6.26 -3.43 4.56
C SER A 74 6.53 -2.16 3.74
N ARG A 75 7.33 -1.24 4.29
CA ARG A 75 7.81 -0.04 3.58
C ARG A 75 8.63 -0.40 2.36
N GLU A 76 9.56 -1.35 2.45
CA GLU A 76 10.36 -1.80 1.29
C GLU A 76 9.47 -2.40 0.19
N SER A 77 8.45 -3.15 0.57
CA SER A 77 7.47 -3.70 -0.37
C SER A 77 6.66 -2.61 -1.06
N LEU A 78 6.22 -1.59 -0.31
CA LEU A 78 5.51 -0.45 -0.89
C LEU A 78 6.41 0.38 -1.80
N MET A 79 7.71 0.53 -1.49
CA MET A 79 8.66 1.19 -2.40
C MET A 79 8.74 0.47 -3.75
N LYS A 80 8.78 -0.88 -3.77
CA LYS A 80 8.76 -1.67 -5.03
C LYS A 80 7.47 -1.47 -5.81
N ILE A 81 6.33 -1.45 -5.13
CA ILE A 81 5.02 -1.18 -5.75
C ILE A 81 5.02 0.23 -6.35
N THR A 82 5.51 1.22 -5.60
CA THR A 82 5.61 2.62 -6.03
C THR A 82 6.50 2.77 -7.25
N GLU A 83 7.68 2.13 -7.27
CA GLU A 83 8.58 2.08 -8.43
C GLU A 83 7.85 1.57 -9.67
N ASN A 84 7.15 0.43 -9.55
CA ASN A 84 6.41 -0.15 -10.67
C ASN A 84 5.33 0.81 -11.20
N PHE A 85 4.62 1.52 -10.32
CA PHE A 85 3.64 2.53 -10.74
C PHE A 85 4.32 3.72 -11.43
N LEU A 86 5.44 4.22 -10.91
CA LEU A 86 6.20 5.31 -11.54
C LEU A 86 6.62 4.95 -12.97
N ARG A 87 7.14 3.74 -13.19
CA ARG A 87 7.49 3.24 -14.54
C ARG A 87 6.26 3.14 -15.44
N ARG A 88 5.15 2.60 -14.96
CA ARG A 88 3.87 2.56 -15.71
C ARG A 88 3.33 3.96 -16.04
N MET A 89 3.64 4.96 -15.21
CA MET A 89 3.31 6.36 -15.43
C MET A 89 4.36 7.10 -16.30
N LYS A 90 5.39 6.41 -16.82
CA LYS A 90 6.51 6.96 -17.58
C LYS A 90 7.35 7.98 -16.80
N GLN A 91 7.35 7.89 -15.47
CA GLN A 91 8.16 8.71 -14.55
C GLN A 91 9.49 8.01 -14.24
N GLU A 92 10.29 7.73 -15.26
CA GLU A 92 11.52 6.92 -15.13
C GLU A 92 12.54 7.55 -14.19
N GLU A 93 12.75 8.88 -14.26
CA GLU A 93 13.71 9.58 -13.39
C GLU A 93 13.34 9.43 -11.91
N LEU A 94 12.04 9.52 -11.57
CA LEU A 94 11.57 9.33 -10.20
C LEU A 94 11.73 7.86 -9.75
N ALA A 95 11.48 6.91 -10.64
CA ALA A 95 11.68 5.48 -10.35
C ALA A 95 13.16 5.17 -10.06
N ASP A 96 14.07 5.71 -10.87
CA ASP A 96 15.51 5.48 -10.72
C ASP A 96 16.07 6.17 -9.47
N ARG A 97 15.56 7.36 -9.11
CA ARG A 97 15.88 8.04 -7.85
C ARG A 97 15.40 7.23 -6.65
N LEU A 98 14.17 6.70 -6.68
CA LEU A 98 13.62 5.86 -5.63
C LEU A 98 14.48 4.60 -5.40
N GLN A 99 14.91 3.96 -6.49
CA GLN A 99 15.79 2.80 -6.45
C GLN A 99 17.18 3.14 -5.88
N SER A 100 17.71 4.31 -6.23
CA SER A 100 19.01 4.78 -5.74
C SER A 100 18.99 5.01 -4.22
N SER A 101 17.93 5.61 -3.70
CA SER A 101 17.76 5.81 -2.25
C SER A 101 17.67 4.49 -1.47
N LYS A 102 17.04 3.44 -2.04
CA LYS A 102 17.01 2.11 -1.44
C LYS A 102 18.42 1.52 -1.23
N ARG A 103 19.32 1.72 -2.20
CA ARG A 103 20.70 1.22 -2.13
C ARG A 103 21.52 1.93 -1.06
N ILE A 104 21.18 3.16 -0.70
CA ILE A 104 21.85 3.92 0.36
C ILE A 104 21.48 3.31 1.71
N SER A 105 20.19 3.07 1.98
CA SER A 105 19.74 2.45 3.24
C SER A 105 20.28 1.03 3.48
N LEU A 106 20.58 0.26 2.41
CA LEU A 106 21.22 -1.08 2.52
C LEU A 106 22.71 -1.03 2.82
N LYS A 107 23.41 0.05 2.43
CA LYS A 107 24.84 0.20 2.70
C LYS A 107 25.11 0.66 4.12
N VAL A 108 24.25 1.53 4.67
CA VAL A 108 24.38 2.01 6.04
C VAL A 108 24.27 0.85 7.04
N SER A 109 23.32 -0.06 6.87
CA SER A 109 23.16 -1.22 7.79
C SER A 109 24.27 -2.27 7.71
N ALA A 110 25.14 -2.22 6.69
CA ALA A 110 26.24 -3.16 6.52
C ALA A 110 27.58 -2.64 7.07
N ALA A 111 27.68 -1.34 7.36
CA ALA A 111 28.89 -0.70 7.85
C ALA A 111 29.01 -0.69 9.39
N ASP A 112 27.92 -1.01 10.11
CA ASP A 112 27.88 -1.11 11.57
C ASP A 112 28.02 -2.55 12.10
N LYS A 113 28.67 -3.45 11.34
CA LYS A 113 29.01 -4.82 11.78
C LYS A 113 30.51 -5.08 11.72
#